data_AF-A0A3S8R5P1-F1
#
_entry.id   AF-A0A3S8R5P1-F1
#
_cell.length_a   1.000
_cell.length_b   1.000
_cell.length_c   1.000
_cell.angle_alpha   90.00
_cell.angle_beta   90.00
_cell.angle_gamma   90.00
#
_symmetry.space_group_name_H-M   'P 1'
#
loop_
_entity.id
_entity.type
_entity.pdbx_description
1 polymer ?
#
loop_
_entity_poly.entity_id
_entity_poly.type
_entity_poly.pdbx_seq_one_letter_code
_entity_poly.pdbx_strand_id
1 'polypeptide(L)'
;MKKHYKTFKLLFISAFSFFLYYYIDNHNALISLQEKADKYSIRRGFEFFILINIFKYFFLLLSFMSIIFLVFTSYKNKKNEY
;
A
#
# COMPACT_ATOMS: atom_id res chain seq x y z
N MET A 1 25.87 2.10 -10.01
CA MET A 1 24.51 2.26 -10.55
C MET A 1 23.46 1.30 -9.97
N LYS A 2 23.68 -0.02 -9.89
CA LYS A 2 22.66 -0.99 -9.41
C LYS A 2 22.14 -0.76 -7.97
N LYS A 3 22.95 -0.20 -7.05
CA LYS A 3 22.58 0.08 -5.64
C LYS A 3 21.54 1.20 -5.54
N HIS A 4 21.83 2.37 -6.12
CA HIS A 4 20.89 3.51 -6.16
C HIS A 4 19.57 3.17 -6.85
N TYR A 5 19.63 2.36 -7.93
CA TYR A 5 18.42 1.89 -8.60
C TYR A 5 17.53 1.03 -7.69
N LYS A 6 18.10 0.11 -6.91
CA LYS A 6 17.34 -0.70 -5.94
C LYS A 6 16.74 0.15 -4.82
N THR A 7 17.51 1.09 -4.26
CA THR A 7 17.03 1.99 -3.21
C THR A 7 15.90 2.88 -3.72
N PHE A 8 16.08 3.50 -4.88
CA PHE A 8 15.04 4.32 -5.53
C PHE A 8 13.77 3.51 -5.79
N LYS A 9 13.91 2.27 -6.30
CA LYS A 9 12.76 1.38 -6.53
C LYS A 9 11.99 1.08 -5.24
N LEU A 10 12.67 0.77 -4.14
CA LEU A 10 12.02 0.51 -2.85
C LEU A 10 11.33 1.76 -2.28
N LEU A 11 11.97 2.93 -2.40
CA LEU A 11 11.36 4.22 -2.01
C LEU A 11 10.12 4.51 -2.84
N PHE A 12 10.20 4.33 -4.16
CA PHE A 12 9.07 4.54 -5.05
C PHE A 12 7.91 3.60 -4.71
N ILE A 13 8.17 2.30 -4.51
CA ILE A 13 7.14 1.33 -4.13
C ILE A 13 6.50 1.72 -2.79
N SER A 14 7.30 2.12 -1.80
CA SER A 14 6.77 2.55 -0.50
C SER A 14 5.88 3.80 -0.64
N ALA A 15 6.39 4.85 -1.29
CA ALA A 15 5.65 6.10 -1.47
C ALA A 15 4.37 5.89 -2.28
N PHE A 16 4.46 5.12 -3.37
CA PHE A 16 3.30 4.79 -4.21
C PHE A 16 2.26 3.95 -3.47
N SER A 17 2.68 2.95 -2.70
CA SER A 17 1.77 2.12 -1.90
C SER A 17 1.10 2.93 -0.80
N PHE A 18 1.85 3.81 -0.12
CA PHE A 18 1.29 4.70 0.89
C PHE A 18 0.29 5.69 0.28
N PHE A 19 0.61 6.23 -0.90
CA PHE A 19 -0.31 7.07 -1.66
C PHE A 19 -1.61 6.32 -2.01
N LEU A 20 -1.53 5.08 -2.49
CA LEU A 20 -2.71 4.26 -2.79
C LEU A 20 -3.54 3.97 -1.54
N TYR A 21 -2.90 3.68 -0.40
CA TYR A 21 -3.60 3.56 0.89
C TYR A 21 -4.38 4.84 1.21
N TYR A 22 -3.73 5.99 1.15
CA TYR A 22 -4.35 7.27 1.46
C TYR A 22 -5.48 7.62 0.49
N TYR A 23 -5.28 7.34 -0.80
CA TYR A 23 -6.29 7.50 -1.83
C TYR A 23 -7.51 6.64 -1.52
N ILE A 24 -7.34 5.34 -1.27
CA ILE A 24 -8.45 4.44 -0.97
C ILE A 24 -9.22 4.87 0.29
N ASP A 25 -8.50 5.33 1.33
CA ASP A 25 -9.11 5.72 2.60
C ASP A 25 -9.90 7.04 2.53
N ASN A 26 -9.51 7.96 1.65
CA ASN A 26 -10.09 9.31 1.59
C ASN A 26 -10.95 9.57 0.32
N HIS A 27 -11.03 8.62 -0.61
CA HIS A 27 -11.68 8.88 -1.88
C HIS A 27 -13.20 8.70 -1.81
N ASN A 28 -13.92 9.82 -1.84
CA ASN A 28 -15.38 9.90 -1.85
C ASN A 28 -16.07 9.02 -2.91
N ALA A 29 -15.41 8.73 -4.03
CA ALA A 29 -15.96 7.84 -5.05
C ALA A 29 -16.19 6.42 -4.51
N LEU A 30 -15.28 5.90 -3.67
CA LEU A 30 -15.41 4.57 -3.08
C LEU A 30 -16.56 4.52 -2.06
N ILE A 31 -16.72 5.58 -1.28
CA ILE A 31 -17.86 5.74 -0.36
C ILE A 31 -19.18 5.71 -1.15
N SER A 32 -19.26 6.50 -2.24
CA SER A 32 -20.47 6.53 -3.08
C SER A 32 -20.75 5.20 -3.79
N LEU A 33 -19.71 4.44 -4.12
CA LEU A 33 -19.83 3.11 -4.72
C LEU A 33 -20.32 2.08 -3.71
N GLN A 34 -19.85 2.17 -2.46
CA GLN A 34 -20.32 1.32 -1.37
C GLN A 34 -21.80 1.58 -1.07
N GLU A 35 -22.20 2.86 -0.94
CA GLU A 35 -23.60 3.24 -0.72
C GLU A 35 -24.52 2.77 -1.86
N LYS A 36 -24.04 2.81 -3.12
CA LYS A 36 -24.78 2.25 -4.26
C LYS A 36 -24.88 0.73 -4.15
N ALA A 37 -23.80 0.04 -3.81
CA ALA A 37 -23.79 -1.41 -3.66
C ALA A 37 -24.75 -1.89 -2.55
N ASP A 38 -24.79 -1.18 -1.41
CA ASP A 38 -25.69 -1.43 -0.29
C ASP A 38 -27.17 -1.32 -0.70
N LYS A 39 -27.51 -0.34 -1.56
CA LYS A 39 -28.88 -0.17 -2.09
C LYS A 39 -29.35 -1.34 -2.96
N TYR A 40 -28.45 -2.02 -3.68
CA TYR A 40 -28.81 -3.15 -4.53
C TYR A 40 -28.90 -4.46 -3.75
N SER A 41 -28.01 -4.69 -2.79
CA SER A 41 -28.02 -5.88 -1.93
C SER A 41 -27.03 -5.72 -0.78
N ILE A 42 -27.47 -6.02 0.45
CA ILE A 42 -26.62 -6.08 1.65
C ILE A 42 -25.39 -6.97 1.43
N ARG A 43 -25.55 -8.10 0.74
CA ARG A 43 -24.45 -9.02 0.44
C ARG A 43 -23.39 -8.38 -0.44
N ARG A 44 -23.80 -7.65 -1.49
CA ARG A 44 -22.87 -7.00 -2.44
C ARG A 44 -22.14 -5.84 -1.79
N GLY A 45 -22.83 -5.06 -0.96
CA GLY A 45 -22.22 -3.99 -0.18
C GLY A 45 -21.16 -4.52 0.79
N PHE A 46 -21.44 -5.62 1.49
CA PHE A 46 -20.49 -6.28 2.37
C PHE A 46 -19.27 -6.85 1.63
N GLU A 47 -19.49 -7.54 0.50
CA GLU A 47 -18.40 -8.04 -0.37
C GLU A 47 -17.49 -6.90 -0.86
N PHE A 48 -18.09 -5.77 -1.28
CA PHE A 48 -17.35 -4.58 -1.70
C PHE A 48 -16.55 -3.96 -0.55
N PHE A 49 -17.17 -3.79 0.63
CA PHE A 49 -16.52 -3.27 1.82
C PHE A 49 -15.30 -4.11 2.23
N ILE A 50 -15.43 -5.44 2.24
CA ILE A 50 -14.31 -6.35 2.54
C ILE A 50 -13.20 -6.16 1.51
N LEU A 51 -13.53 -6.18 0.22
CA LEU A 51 -12.55 -6.11 -0.85
C LEU A 51 -11.74 -4.81 -0.79
N ILE A 52 -12.41 -3.66 -0.62
CA ILE A 52 -11.75 -2.36 -0.48
C ILE A 52 -10.84 -2.33 0.75
N ASN A 53 -11.27 -2.86 1.89
CA ASN A 53 -10.43 -2.91 3.09
C ASN A 53 -9.22 -3.85 2.92
N ILE A 54 -9.38 -5.00 2.27
CA ILE A 54 -8.25 -5.89 1.96
C ILE A 54 -7.20 -5.14 1.14
N PHE A 55 -7.61 -4.45 0.08
CA PHE A 55 -6.68 -3.64 -0.72
C PHE A 55 -6.05 -2.52 0.09
N LYS A 56 -6.84 -1.80 0.89
CA LYS A 56 -6.35 -0.74 1.77
C LYS A 56 -5.22 -1.23 2.66
N TYR A 57 -5.45 -2.28 3.44
CA TYR A 57 -4.45 -2.79 4.37
C TYR A 57 -3.28 -3.49 3.67
N PHE A 58 -3.51 -4.10 2.50
CA PHE A 58 -2.44 -4.64 1.67
C PHE A 58 -1.44 -3.56 1.25
N PHE A 59 -1.91 -2.40 0.77
CA PHE A 59 -1.02 -1.30 0.37
C PHE A 59 -0.27 -0.69 1.57
N LEU A 60 -0.91 -0.60 2.73
CA LEU A 60 -0.26 -0.16 3.96
C LEU A 60 0.88 -1.12 4.37
N LEU A 61 0.60 -2.43 4.39
CA LEU A 61 1.59 -3.46 4.68
C LEU A 61 2.75 -3.42 3.67
N LEU A 62 2.44 -3.29 2.38
CA LEU A 62 3.44 -3.22 1.33
C LEU A 62 4.37 -2.02 1.50
N SER A 63 3.83 -0.86 1.93
CA SER A 63 4.62 0.32 2.24
C SER A 63 5.59 0.05 3.39
N PHE A 64 5.11 -0.47 4.51
CA PHE A 64 5.97 -0.78 5.67
C PHE A 64 7.01 -1.84 5.35
N MET A 65 6.65 -2.91 4.64
CA MET A 65 7.59 -3.96 4.23
C MET A 65 8.70 -3.38 3.35
N SER A 66 8.37 -2.47 2.44
CA SER A 66 9.35 -1.82 1.58
C SER A 66 10.34 -0.96 2.38
N ILE A 67 9.86 -0.24 3.39
CA ILE A 67 10.71 0.55 4.31
C ILE A 67 11.62 -0.37 5.13
N ILE A 68 11.07 -1.43 5.72
CA ILE A 68 11.83 -2.41 6.52
C ILE A 68 12.95 -3.02 5.66
N PHE A 69 12.64 -3.40 4.42
CA PHE A 69 13.63 -3.97 3.50
C PHE A 69 14.71 -2.95 3.13
N LEU A 70 14.35 -1.68 2.97
CA LEU A 70 15.30 -0.60 2.71
C LEU A 70 16.25 -0.37 3.89
N VAL A 71 15.73 -0.37 5.11
CA VAL A 71 16.53 -0.23 6.34
C VAL A 71 17.47 -1.42 6.49
N PHE A 72 16.96 -2.64 6.31
CA PHE A 72 17.74 -3.87 6.45
C PHE A 72 18.88 -3.95 5.40
N THR A 73 18.57 -3.64 4.14
CA THR A 73 19.59 -3.61 3.07
C THR A 73 20.63 -2.51 3.29
N SER A 74 20.23 -1.35 3.80
CA SER A 74 21.16 -0.26 4.14
C SER A 74 22.09 -0.65 5.29
N TYR A 75 21.55 -1.27 6.34
CA TYR A 75 22.34 -1.75 7.49
C TYR A 75 23.34 -2.84 7.09
N LYS A 76 22.90 -3.84 6.31
CA LYS A 76 23.78 -4.91 5.81
C LYS A 76 24.91 -4.37 4.94
N ASN A 77 24.63 -3.39 4.07
CA ASN A 77 25.65 -2.78 3.23
C ASN A 77 26.70 -2.01 4.05
N LYS A 78 26.27 -1.30 5.09
CA LYS A 78 27.20 -0.57 5.98
C LYS A 78 28.15 -1.51 6.71
N LYS A 79 27.69 -2.71 7.12
CA LYS A 79 28.54 -3.72 7.79
C LYS A 79 29.59 -4.34 6.88
N ASN A 80 29.35 -4.42 5.57
CA ASN A 80 30.29 -5.00 4.60
C ASN A 80 31.34 -3.99 4.08
N GLU A 81 31.22 -2.71 4.44
CA GLU A 81 32.16 -1.64 4.08
C GLU A 81 33.21 -1.39 5.19
N TYR A 82 33.13 -2.11 6.32
CA TYR A 82 34.14 -2.19 7.40
C TYR A 82 34.72 -3.61 7.47
#